data_AF-A0A7J7QTB7-F1
#
_entry.id   AF-A0A7J7QTB7-F1
#
_cell.length_a   1.000
_cell.length_b   1.000
_cell.length_c   1.000
_cell.angle_alpha   90.00
_cell.angle_beta   90.00
_cell.angle_gamma   90.00
#
_symmetry.space_group_name_H-M   'P 1'
#
loop_
_entity.id
_entity.type
_entity.pdbx_description
1 polymer ?
#
loop_
_entity_poly.entity_id
_entity_poly.type
_entity_poly.pdbx_seq_one_letter_code
_entity_poly.pdbx_strand_id
1 'polypeptide(L)'
;MSSVQKLVTDEDVFPTKYGREFPSSFESLVKKICRYLFHVLAHIYSSHFKETLALELHGHLNTLYIHFILFAREFNLLDPKETAIMDDLTEVLCSGGGHGGGSTDGASGGGAGAQNHVKER
;
A
#
# COMPACT_ATOMS: atom_id res chain seq x y z
N MET A 1 -9.44 12.69 -14.54
CA MET A 1 -7.97 12.88 -14.63
C MET A 1 -7.53 14.32 -14.99
N SER A 2 -8.39 15.20 -15.50
CA SER A 2 -8.00 16.57 -15.91
C SER A 2 -7.43 17.45 -14.79
N SER A 3 -7.84 17.25 -13.54
CA SER A 3 -7.34 18.04 -12.40
C SER A 3 -5.88 17.72 -12.02
N VAL A 4 -5.48 16.44 -12.06
CA VAL A 4 -4.08 16.05 -11.80
C VAL A 4 -3.19 16.53 -12.93
N GLN A 5 -3.63 16.37 -14.17
CA GLN A 5 -2.88 16.84 -15.33
C GLN A 5 -2.59 18.33 -15.25
N LYS A 6 -3.61 19.15 -14.94
CA LYS A 6 -3.44 20.60 -14.77
C LYS A 6 -2.37 20.94 -13.72
N LEU A 7 -2.38 20.25 -12.57
CA LEU A 7 -1.41 20.48 -11.49
C LEU A 7 0.02 20.09 -11.90
N VAL A 8 0.19 18.97 -12.59
CA VAL A 8 1.51 18.47 -12.99
C VAL A 8 2.11 19.32 -14.12
N THR A 9 1.28 19.92 -14.97
CA THR A 9 1.73 20.79 -16.06
C THR A 9 1.89 22.26 -15.67
N ASP A 10 1.55 22.61 -14.42
CA ASP A 10 1.64 23.99 -13.93
C ASP A 10 3.09 24.30 -13.52
N GLU A 11 3.75 25.22 -14.23
CA GLU A 11 5.15 25.60 -13.96
C GLU A 11 5.33 26.33 -12.62
N ASP A 12 4.25 26.85 -12.02
CA ASP A 12 4.29 27.44 -10.69
C ASP A 12 4.20 26.37 -9.58
N VAL A 13 3.74 25.17 -9.92
CA VAL A 13 3.69 24.00 -9.01
C VAL A 13 4.88 23.05 -9.22
N PHE A 14 5.21 22.76 -10.48
CA PHE A 14 6.33 21.93 -10.91
C PHE A 14 7.26 22.76 -11.81
N PRO A 15 8.18 23.54 -11.22
CA PRO A 15 9.08 24.39 -11.99
C PRO A 15 9.99 23.58 -12.92
N THR A 16 10.02 23.96 -14.20
CA THR A 16 10.85 23.33 -15.25
C THR A 16 12.14 24.12 -15.53
N LYS A 17 12.22 25.37 -15.05
CA LYS A 17 13.31 26.31 -15.31
C LYS A 17 14.28 26.35 -14.13
N TYR A 18 15.58 26.38 -14.44
CA TYR A 18 16.64 26.49 -13.44
C TYR A 18 16.47 27.76 -12.58
N GLY A 19 16.70 27.63 -11.28
CA GLY A 19 16.64 28.74 -10.32
C GLY A 19 15.25 29.07 -9.78
N ARG A 20 14.20 28.33 -10.18
CA ARG A 20 12.89 28.39 -9.51
C ARG A 20 12.78 27.29 -8.46
N GLU A 21 12.32 27.67 -7.28
CA GLU A 21 12.06 26.75 -6.17
C GLU A 21 10.62 26.22 -6.22
N PHE A 22 10.40 25.05 -5.63
CA PHE A 22 9.05 24.52 -5.43
C PHE A 22 8.24 25.39 -4.46
N PRO A 23 6.92 25.52 -4.65
CA PRO A 23 6.09 26.29 -3.73
C PRO A 23 6.06 25.64 -2.35
N SER A 24 5.84 26.44 -1.30
CA SER A 24 5.70 25.93 0.08
C SER A 24 4.53 24.95 0.26
N SER A 25 3.54 24.99 -0.64
CA SER A 25 2.40 24.07 -0.68
C SER A 25 2.66 22.77 -1.45
N PHE A 26 3.87 22.57 -1.99
CA PHE A 26 4.19 21.46 -2.89
C PHE A 26 3.84 20.11 -2.29
N GLU A 27 4.27 19.85 -1.05
CA GLU A 27 4.03 18.56 -0.39
C GLU A 27 2.52 18.25 -0.26
N SER A 28 1.73 19.25 0.14
CA SER A 28 0.27 19.12 0.23
C SER A 28 -0.38 18.84 -1.13
N LEU A 29 0.17 19.42 -2.20
CA LEU A 29 -0.30 19.18 -3.57
C LEU A 29 0.06 17.77 -4.04
N VAL A 30 1.29 17.30 -3.79
CA VAL A 30 1.73 15.94 -4.11
C VAL A 30 0.87 14.91 -3.38
N LYS A 31 0.64 15.08 -2.07
CA LYS A 31 -0.28 14.22 -1.29
C LYS A 31 -1.67 14.14 -1.91
N LYS A 32 -2.21 15.28 -2.35
CA LYS A 32 -3.50 15.35 -3.04
C LYS A 32 -3.50 14.61 -4.38
N ILE A 33 -2.42 14.75 -5.16
CA ILE A 33 -2.25 14.04 -6.44
C ILE A 33 -2.20 12.52 -6.19
N CYS A 34 -1.34 12.06 -5.28
CA CYS A 34 -1.22 10.66 -4.91
C CYS A 34 -2.57 10.09 -4.45
N ARG A 35 -3.34 10.81 -3.65
CA ARG A 35 -4.68 10.38 -3.22
C ARG A 35 -5.63 10.15 -4.40
N TYR A 36 -5.65 11.05 -5.38
CA TYR A 36 -6.48 10.87 -6.57
C TYR A 36 -6.02 9.69 -7.42
N LEU A 37 -4.72 9.49 -7.58
CA LEU A 37 -4.18 8.35 -8.33
C LEU A 37 -4.47 7.02 -7.62
N PHE A 38 -4.38 6.98 -6.29
CA PHE A 38 -4.72 5.81 -5.49
C PHE A 38 -6.17 5.38 -5.71
N HIS A 39 -7.13 6.32 -5.63
CA HIS A 39 -8.54 6.01 -5.86
C HIS A 39 -8.82 5.52 -7.29
N VAL A 40 -8.09 6.02 -8.29
CA VAL A 40 -8.20 5.51 -9.66
C VAL A 40 -7.70 4.07 -9.74
N LEU A 41 -6.56 3.75 -9.12
CA LEU A 41 -6.04 2.38 -9.06
C LEU A 41 -7.03 1.44 -8.35
N ALA A 42 -7.53 1.84 -7.18
CA ALA A 42 -8.50 1.06 -6.42
C ALA A 42 -9.78 0.80 -7.25
N HIS A 43 -10.27 1.82 -7.97
CA HIS A 43 -11.44 1.68 -8.83
C HIS A 43 -11.21 0.71 -10.01
N ILE A 44 -10.01 0.71 -10.60
CA ILE A 44 -9.65 -0.24 -11.66
C ILE A 44 -9.68 -1.67 -11.11
N TYR A 45 -9.09 -1.90 -9.93
CA TYR A 45 -9.14 -3.22 -9.27
C TYR A 45 -10.56 -3.65 -8.91
N SER A 46 -11.40 -2.75 -8.41
CA SER A 46 -12.75 -3.12 -7.98
C SER A 46 -13.73 -3.30 -9.14
N SER A 47 -13.58 -2.52 -10.21
CA SER A 47 -14.64 -2.34 -11.22
C SER A 47 -14.24 -2.83 -12.61
N HIS A 48 -12.94 -2.88 -12.92
CA HIS A 48 -12.42 -3.15 -14.26
C HIS A 48 -11.35 -4.26 -14.31
N PHE A 49 -11.24 -5.06 -13.24
CA PHE A 49 -10.23 -6.11 -13.17
C PHE A 49 -10.50 -7.24 -14.17
N LYS A 50 -11.77 -7.53 -14.49
CA LYS A 50 -12.13 -8.57 -15.47
C LYS A 50 -11.62 -8.22 -16.86
N GLU A 51 -11.75 -6.95 -17.25
CA GLU A 51 -11.28 -6.40 -18.51
C GLU A 51 -9.75 -6.37 -18.55
N THR A 52 -9.13 -5.96 -17.43
CA THR A 52 -7.67 -5.98 -17.29
C THR A 52 -7.12 -7.41 -17.42
N LEU A 53 -7.83 -8.40 -16.90
CA LEU A 53 -7.49 -9.82 -17.03
C LEU A 53 -7.68 -10.30 -18.48
N ALA A 54 -8.80 -9.96 -19.12
CA ALA A 54 -9.10 -10.33 -20.50
C ALA A 54 -8.08 -9.76 -21.52
N LEU A 55 -7.49 -8.61 -21.21
CA LEU A 55 -6.43 -7.97 -21.99
C LEU A 55 -5.02 -8.42 -21.58
N GLU A 56 -4.90 -9.35 -20.62
CA GLU A 56 -3.61 -9.82 -20.08
C GLU A 56 -2.74 -8.69 -19.46
N LEU A 57 -3.36 -7.61 -19.00
CA LEU A 57 -2.68 -6.44 -18.43
C LEU A 57 -2.51 -6.51 -16.90
N HIS A 58 -3.04 -7.54 -16.25
CA HIS A 58 -3.07 -7.66 -14.79
C HIS A 58 -1.66 -7.64 -14.16
N GLY A 59 -0.64 -8.22 -14.81
CA GLY A 59 0.74 -8.16 -14.33
C GLY A 59 1.31 -6.73 -14.33
N HIS A 60 0.97 -5.92 -15.33
CA HIS A 60 1.36 -4.52 -15.40
C HIS A 60 0.66 -3.71 -14.30
N LEU A 61 -0.63 -3.96 -14.10
CA LEU A 61 -1.41 -3.31 -13.04
C LEU A 61 -0.83 -3.62 -11.65
N ASN A 62 -0.48 -4.88 -11.38
CA ASN A 62 0.14 -5.29 -10.12
C ASN A 62 1.48 -4.62 -9.88
N THR A 63 2.35 -4.59 -10.90
CA THR A 63 3.66 -3.93 -10.79
C THR A 63 3.51 -2.43 -10.53
N LEU A 64 2.59 -1.77 -11.25
CA LEU A 64 2.27 -0.36 -11.04
C LEU A 64 1.76 -0.10 -9.63
N TYR A 65 0.84 -0.93 -9.13
CA TYR A 65 0.26 -0.80 -7.80
C TYR A 65 1.32 -0.98 -6.70
N ILE A 66 2.14 -2.03 -6.76
CA ILE A 66 3.21 -2.30 -5.79
C ILE A 66 4.17 -1.11 -5.75
N HIS A 67 4.65 -0.66 -6.92
CA HIS A 67 5.56 0.47 -7.00
C HIS A 67 4.93 1.73 -6.40
N PHE A 68 3.66 2.01 -6.74
CA PHE A 68 2.94 3.16 -6.23
C PHE A 68 2.77 3.13 -4.71
N ILE A 69 2.32 2.00 -4.13
CA ILE A 69 2.04 1.91 -2.69
C ILE A 69 3.32 1.94 -1.85
N LEU A 70 4.40 1.32 -2.33
CA LEU A 70 5.71 1.39 -1.68
C LEU A 70 6.26 2.82 -1.69
N PHE A 71 6.19 3.50 -2.85
CA PHE A 71 6.60 4.91 -2.96
C PHE A 71 5.75 5.82 -2.04
N ALA A 72 4.43 5.62 -2.02
CA ALA A 72 3.55 6.40 -1.17
C ALA A 72 3.84 6.20 0.33
N ARG A 73 4.19 4.98 0.74
CA ARG A 73 4.58 4.67 2.13
C ARG A 73 5.93 5.28 2.50
N GLU A 74 6.93 5.14 1.64
CA GLU A 74 8.28 5.67 1.87
C GLU A 74 8.28 7.19 2.13
N PHE A 75 7.49 7.93 1.35
CA PHE A 75 7.40 9.39 1.45
C PHE A 75 6.19 9.88 2.25
N ASN A 76 5.46 8.98 2.93
CA ASN A 76 4.27 9.28 3.73
C ASN A 76 3.24 10.17 2.98
N LEU A 77 2.93 9.78 1.74
CA LEU A 77 2.10 10.55 0.81
C LEU A 77 0.60 10.24 0.91
N LEU A 78 0.23 9.16 1.59
CA LEU A 78 -1.15 8.71 1.78
C LEU A 78 -1.40 8.39 3.26
N ASP A 79 -2.60 8.69 3.74
CA ASP A 79 -3.01 8.30 5.09
C ASP A 79 -3.26 6.78 5.11
N PRO A 80 -2.70 6.02 6.07
CA PRO A 80 -2.95 4.59 6.22
C PRO A 80 -4.43 4.22 6.24
N LYS A 81 -5.29 5.09 6.79
CA LYS A 81 -6.75 4.87 6.81
C LYS A 81 -7.36 4.90 5.42
N GLU A 82 -6.80 5.69 4.50
CA GLU A 82 -7.26 5.76 3.11
C GLU A 82 -6.82 4.52 2.33
N THR A 83 -5.63 3.99 2.61
CA THR A 83 -5.10 2.81 1.91
C THR A 83 -5.68 1.50 2.41
N ALA A 84 -6.33 1.50 3.58
CA ALA A 84 -6.85 0.31 4.25
C ALA A 84 -7.79 -0.55 3.36
N ILE A 85 -8.53 0.07 2.45
CA ILE A 85 -9.42 -0.64 1.52
C ILE A 85 -8.68 -1.60 0.56
N MET A 86 -7.37 -1.44 0.41
CA MET A 86 -6.52 -2.26 -0.46
C MET A 86 -5.45 -3.02 0.35
N ASP A 87 -5.58 -3.13 1.67
CA ASP A 87 -4.57 -3.79 2.51
C ASP A 87 -4.41 -5.28 2.16
N ASP A 88 -5.51 -6.02 1.98
CA ASP A 88 -5.47 -7.43 1.57
C ASP A 88 -4.70 -7.63 0.24
N LEU A 89 -4.94 -6.75 -0.73
CA LEU A 89 -4.23 -6.77 -2.01
C LEU A 89 -2.75 -6.45 -1.82
N THR A 90 -2.45 -5.46 -1.00
CA THR A 90 -1.07 -5.06 -0.68
C THR A 90 -0.31 -6.20 -0.02
N GLU A 91 -0.93 -6.90 0.93
CA GLU A 91 -0.34 -8.03 1.61
C GLU A 91 0.02 -9.14 0.63
N VAL A 92 -0.93 -9.54 -0.23
CA VAL A 92 -0.71 -10.60 -1.23
C VAL A 92 0.39 -10.24 -2.22
N LEU A 93 0.38 -9.00 -2.72
CA LEU A 93 1.32 -8.56 -3.75
C LEU A 93 2.72 -8.28 -3.21
N CYS A 94 2.85 -7.80 -1.98
CA CYS A 94 4.14 -7.51 -1.36
C CYS A 94 4.76 -8.73 -0.64
N SER A 95 3.96 -9.70 -0.20
CA SER A 95 4.44 -10.91 0.49
C SER A 95 4.87 -12.04 -0.45
N GLY A 96 4.83 -11.81 -1.77
CA GLY A 96 5.10 -12.78 -2.83
C GLY A 96 6.53 -13.30 -2.97
N GLY A 97 7.40 -13.12 -1.98
CA GLY A 97 8.76 -13.67 -1.93
C GLY A 97 8.99 -14.80 -0.91
N GLY A 98 7.95 -15.26 -0.20
CA GLY A 98 8.15 -16.21 0.90
C GLY A 98 6.94 -17.04 1.27
N HIS A 99 6.50 -17.94 0.39
CA HIS A 99 5.84 -19.16 0.86
C HIS A 99 6.91 -20.13 1.34
N GLY A 100 7.40 -19.89 2.55
CA GLY A 100 8.29 -20.75 3.31
C GLY A 100 7.73 -21.01 4.71
N GLY A 101 6.89 -22.05 4.84
CA GLY A 101 6.82 -22.93 6.00
C GLY A 101 6.07 -22.50 7.27
N GLY A 102 4.97 -23.22 7.56
CA GLY A 102 4.51 -23.64 8.91
C GLY A 102 3.76 -22.58 9.73
N SER A 103 2.63 -22.86 10.37
CA SER A 103 2.27 -24.11 11.05
C SER A 103 0.75 -24.26 11.18
N THR A 104 0.23 -25.39 10.71
CA THR A 104 -0.98 -25.99 11.26
C THR A 104 -0.59 -27.18 12.13
N ASP A 105 -1.46 -27.44 13.10
CA ASP A 105 -1.67 -28.70 13.82
C ASP A 105 -0.95 -28.90 15.15
N GLY A 106 -1.76 -28.75 16.20
CA GLY A 106 -1.43 -29.11 17.56
C GLY A 106 -1.47 -30.62 17.80
N ALA A 107 -0.75 -31.04 18.84
CA ALA A 107 -0.96 -32.32 19.51
C ALA A 107 -0.93 -32.10 21.02
N SER A 108 -2.08 -32.37 21.64
CA SER A 108 -2.28 -32.53 23.08
C SER A 108 -1.58 -33.80 23.56
N GLY A 109 -0.94 -33.76 24.73
CA GLY A 109 -0.46 -34.94 25.45
C GLY A 109 -0.11 -34.60 26.91
N GLY A 110 -0.99 -34.99 27.84
CA GLY A 110 -0.86 -34.70 29.26
C GLY A 110 0.21 -35.51 30.00
N GLY A 111 0.61 -35.01 31.17
CA GLY A 111 1.47 -35.70 32.13
C GLY A 111 1.34 -35.05 33.51
N ALA A 112 0.82 -35.82 34.46
CA ALA A 112 0.51 -35.40 35.82
C ALA A 112 1.75 -35.32 36.75
N GLY A 113 1.60 -34.54 37.83
CA GLY A 113 2.20 -34.86 39.13
C GLY A 113 3.28 -33.90 39.66
N ALA A 114 2.93 -33.09 40.68
CA ALA A 114 3.51 -33.14 42.03
C ALA A 114 3.21 -31.84 42.82
N GLN A 115 2.53 -32.00 43.95
CA GLN A 115 2.31 -30.99 44.99
C GLN A 115 3.57 -30.80 45.85
N ASN A 116 3.81 -29.57 46.34
CA ASN A 116 4.17 -29.22 47.74
C ASN A 116 4.55 -27.71 47.80
N HIS A 117 3.74 -26.80 48.36
CA HIS A 117 3.48 -26.45 49.78
C HIS A 117 4.40 -25.32 50.34
N VAL A 118 3.83 -24.10 50.47
CA VAL A 118 3.87 -23.15 51.63
C VAL A 118 5.27 -22.61 52.10
N LYS A 119 5.56 -21.34 52.44
CA LYS A 119 4.80 -20.14 52.90
C LYS A 119 5.63 -18.86 52.67
N GLU A 120 4.93 -17.74 52.65
CA GLU A 120 5.39 -16.37 52.85
C GLU A 120 6.35 -16.18 54.05
N ARG A 121 7.44 -15.43 53.83
CA ARG A 121 7.83 -14.22 54.59
C ARG A 121 9.07 -13.58 53.96
#